data_AF-A0A379DK41-F1
#
_entry.id   AF-A0A379DK41-F1
#
_cell.length_a   1.000
_cell.length_b   1.000
_cell.length_c   1.000
_cell.angle_alpha   90.00
_cell.angle_beta   90.00
_cell.angle_gamma   90.00
#
_symmetry.space_group_name_H-M   'P 1'
#
loop_
_entity.id
_entity.type
_entity.pdbx_description
1 polymer ?
#
loop_
_entity_poly.entity_id
_entity_poly.type
_entity_poly.pdbx_seq_one_letter_code
_entity_poly.pdbx_strand_id
1 'polypeptide(L)'
;MNTKLHFRPYISDPILLFPAELGQDIDANDPVRLVNSIVDSLNLESIQGLYRVRGRSAYHPRMMLKVLLYAYMNNVYSCRKIEQTLRRDIHYIWLSGYEKPDFATINRFRNRMKTEINKLFTQLVLLLSDRGFLSLDVSYIDGTKLESKANKYTFVWRKSVEGNKAGLEEKIKVLLEQVDDVIAQDQESLEEVVELSPELLGEIAQELNASLEVKQAEAKSKEEKAEVRRRKRQLKGLNEHRAKLAHYNARLERIGTRNSMSKTDPDATFMRMKEDAMNNGQTKSGYNLQIATSEQFITAFDFFPNPTDTLTLPAFLSSIQERYGHYPQTVVADAGYGSEENYHLMQQLDCQAYVKYNRFHLEQRPRHKLNPFHPDHLFYNVESDFYVCPMGQRMRRIGTRHQTNERGFTSLLARYRAENCTDCPLRGLCFKAKGNRIIEVNHRLNAYKAQVRDRLTSEQGLEHRKRRCIEPEAVFAQFKANMGYRRFRHMGLEQVKMDFAFLAMAFNLKKLCAKVARKAKNTPKRPISTLNLGLMRFHLLEKHKNIPQRLKPVA
;
A
#
# COMPACT_ATOMS: atom_id res chain seq x y z
N MET A 1 -14.85 -60.72 -43.49
CA MET A 1 -13.51 -60.58 -42.86
C MET A 1 -13.64 -59.69 -41.65
N ASN A 2 -13.46 -60.22 -40.44
CA ASN A 2 -13.45 -59.40 -39.22
C ASN A 2 -12.04 -58.81 -39.06
N THR A 3 -11.87 -57.54 -39.38
CA THR A 3 -10.60 -56.81 -39.21
C THR A 3 -10.23 -56.79 -37.72
N LYS A 4 -9.20 -57.54 -37.33
CA LYS A 4 -8.65 -57.50 -35.97
C LYS A 4 -8.04 -56.12 -35.71
N LEU A 5 -8.60 -55.41 -34.74
CA LEU A 5 -8.00 -54.18 -34.22
C LEU A 5 -6.74 -54.53 -33.44
N HIS A 6 -5.61 -53.95 -33.83
CA HIS A 6 -4.33 -54.12 -33.16
C HIS A 6 -4.06 -52.90 -32.26
N PHE A 7 -4.08 -53.12 -30.94
CA PHE A 7 -3.70 -52.10 -29.95
C PHE A 7 -2.28 -52.34 -29.45
N ARG A 8 -1.64 -51.27 -28.94
CA ARG A 8 -0.39 -51.40 -28.19
C ARG A 8 -0.66 -52.14 -26.86
N PRO A 9 0.30 -52.94 -26.34
CA PRO A 9 0.19 -53.54 -25.02
C PRO A 9 -0.11 -52.48 -23.95
N TYR A 10 -1.12 -52.72 -23.12
CA TYR A 10 -1.50 -51.85 -22.02
C TYR A 10 -1.15 -52.53 -20.70
N ILE A 11 -0.12 -52.03 -20.02
CA ILE A 11 0.36 -52.53 -18.73
C ILE A 11 0.30 -51.36 -17.76
N SER A 12 -0.49 -51.47 -16.69
CA SER A 12 -0.70 -50.39 -15.71
C SER A 12 0.39 -50.30 -14.64
N ASP A 13 1.18 -51.37 -14.44
CA ASP A 13 2.27 -51.44 -13.46
C ASP A 13 3.53 -52.06 -14.10
N PRO A 14 4.23 -51.34 -14.99
CA PRO A 14 5.44 -51.85 -15.63
C PRO A 14 6.59 -51.91 -14.61
N ILE A 15 7.27 -53.05 -14.55
CA ILE A 15 8.48 -53.20 -13.73
C ILE A 15 9.63 -52.47 -14.43
N LEU A 16 10.18 -51.44 -13.78
CA LEU A 16 11.37 -50.71 -14.24
C LEU A 16 12.62 -51.31 -13.60
N LEU A 17 13.64 -51.64 -14.42
CA LEU A 17 14.90 -52.23 -13.95
C LEU A 17 15.80 -51.20 -13.22
N PHE A 18 15.73 -49.94 -13.63
CA PHE A 18 16.47 -48.82 -13.02
C PHE A 18 15.53 -47.63 -12.77
N PRO A 19 15.78 -46.82 -11.72
CA PRO A 19 15.06 -45.56 -11.55
C PRO A 19 15.26 -44.65 -12.77
N ALA A 20 14.16 -44.14 -13.33
CA ALA A 20 14.24 -43.16 -14.42
C ALA A 20 14.89 -41.86 -13.94
N GLU A 21 15.62 -41.18 -14.83
CA GLU A 21 16.11 -39.84 -14.53
C GLU A 21 14.93 -38.87 -14.36
N LEU A 22 14.85 -38.21 -13.19
CA LEU A 22 13.72 -37.32 -12.86
C LEU A 22 13.41 -36.25 -13.91
N GLY A 23 14.42 -35.81 -14.65
CA GLY A 23 14.29 -34.77 -15.65
C GLY A 23 13.96 -35.28 -17.05
N GLN A 24 13.94 -36.60 -17.29
CA GLN A 24 13.75 -37.17 -18.62
C GLN A 24 12.36 -36.87 -19.20
N ASP A 25 11.34 -36.89 -18.35
CA ASP A 25 9.94 -36.66 -18.74
C ASP A 25 9.53 -35.17 -18.70
N ILE A 26 10.49 -34.27 -18.45
CA ILE A 26 10.25 -32.82 -18.42
C ILE A 26 10.89 -32.20 -19.66
N ASP A 27 10.10 -31.51 -20.48
CA ASP A 27 10.58 -30.86 -21.71
C ASP A 27 11.75 -29.88 -21.41
N ALA A 28 12.73 -29.80 -22.32
CA ALA A 28 13.89 -28.92 -22.17
C ALA A 28 13.52 -27.43 -22.11
N ASN A 29 12.37 -27.07 -22.67
CA ASN A 29 11.79 -25.73 -22.70
C ASN A 29 10.71 -25.51 -21.63
N ASP A 30 10.50 -26.47 -20.73
CA ASP A 30 9.51 -26.32 -19.68
C ASP A 30 9.84 -25.14 -18.74
N PRO A 31 8.86 -24.31 -18.35
CA PRO A 31 9.03 -23.21 -17.40
C PRO A 31 9.74 -23.60 -16.09
N VAL A 32 9.58 -24.83 -15.60
CA VAL A 32 10.21 -25.30 -14.35
C VAL A 32 11.74 -25.19 -14.41
N ARG A 33 12.33 -25.42 -15.58
CA ARG A 33 13.79 -25.37 -15.77
C ARG A 33 14.31 -23.95 -15.72
N LEU A 34 13.55 -23.00 -16.27
CA LEU A 34 13.88 -21.58 -16.18
C LEU A 34 13.80 -21.07 -14.73
N VAL A 35 12.75 -21.46 -14.01
CA VAL A 35 12.63 -21.15 -12.57
C VAL A 35 13.81 -21.71 -11.79
N ASN A 36 14.18 -22.98 -12.05
CA ASN A 36 15.32 -23.60 -11.42
C ASN A 36 16.62 -22.80 -11.64
N SER A 37 16.94 -22.50 -12.90
CA SER A 37 18.15 -21.76 -13.28
C SER A 37 18.20 -20.35 -12.69
N ILE A 38 17.10 -19.61 -12.71
CA ILE A 38 17.06 -18.24 -12.17
C ILE A 38 17.23 -18.26 -10.66
N VAL A 39 16.50 -19.13 -9.96
CA VAL A 39 16.65 -19.24 -8.50
C VAL A 39 18.05 -19.73 -8.12
N ASP A 40 18.69 -20.54 -8.97
CA ASP A 40 20.08 -20.94 -8.78
C ASP A 40 21.07 -19.78 -8.91
N SER A 41 20.75 -18.78 -9.73
CA SER A 41 21.58 -17.58 -9.85
C SER A 41 21.48 -16.65 -8.65
N LEU A 42 20.33 -16.57 -7.95
CA LEU A 42 20.09 -15.63 -6.84
C LEU A 42 21.04 -15.84 -5.64
N ASN A 43 21.46 -14.74 -5.02
CA ASN A 43 22.20 -14.78 -3.75
C ASN A 43 21.23 -15.01 -2.58
N LEU A 44 21.43 -16.13 -1.88
CA LEU A 44 20.62 -16.59 -0.74
C LEU A 44 21.39 -16.59 0.60
N GLU A 45 22.58 -16.00 0.67
CA GLU A 45 23.42 -15.95 1.89
C GLU A 45 22.65 -15.37 3.08
N SER A 46 21.89 -14.29 2.87
CA SER A 46 21.10 -13.67 3.93
C SER A 46 20.02 -14.58 4.51
N ILE A 47 19.57 -15.57 3.75
CA ILE A 47 18.55 -16.54 4.15
C ILE A 47 19.20 -17.70 4.89
N GLN A 48 20.41 -18.12 4.47
CA GLN A 48 21.17 -19.16 5.15
C GLN A 48 21.49 -18.76 6.60
N GLY A 49 21.77 -17.47 6.85
CA GLY A 49 21.95 -16.93 8.20
C GLY A 49 20.73 -17.05 9.13
N LEU A 50 19.52 -17.33 8.60
CA LEU A 50 18.31 -17.53 9.40
C LEU A 50 18.17 -18.97 9.95
N TYR A 51 19.10 -19.86 9.61
CA TYR A 51 19.08 -21.26 10.03
C TYR A 51 20.06 -21.51 11.16
N ARG A 52 19.70 -22.43 12.06
CA ARG A 52 20.56 -22.88 13.15
C ARG A 52 21.52 -23.95 12.63
N VAL A 53 22.76 -23.90 13.12
CA VAL A 53 23.80 -24.89 12.80
C VAL A 53 23.52 -26.25 13.45
N ARG A 54 22.82 -26.28 14.60
CA ARG A 54 22.50 -27.49 15.37
C ARG A 54 21.01 -27.81 15.37
N GLY A 55 20.67 -29.10 15.45
CA GLY A 55 19.32 -29.62 15.48
C GLY A 55 18.98 -30.46 14.26
N ARG A 56 17.69 -30.74 14.03
CA ARG A 56 17.22 -31.48 12.85
C ARG A 56 17.60 -30.71 11.57
N SER A 57 18.21 -31.40 10.61
CA SER A 57 18.56 -30.85 9.30
C SER A 57 17.33 -30.21 8.65
N ALA A 58 17.45 -28.94 8.30
CA ALA A 58 16.39 -28.23 7.61
C ALA A 58 16.46 -28.50 6.11
N TYR A 59 15.32 -28.43 5.44
CA TYR A 59 15.27 -28.43 3.99
C TYR A 59 16.07 -27.26 3.41
N HIS A 60 16.73 -27.50 2.28
CA HIS A 60 17.57 -26.49 1.65
C HIS A 60 16.74 -25.26 1.24
N PRO A 61 17.11 -24.03 1.65
CA PRO A 61 16.29 -22.83 1.42
C PRO A 61 16.06 -22.54 -0.06
N ARG A 62 17.05 -22.86 -0.90
CA ARG A 62 16.94 -22.73 -2.36
C ARG A 62 15.85 -23.62 -2.94
N MET A 63 15.75 -24.87 -2.47
CA MET A 63 14.72 -25.81 -2.91
C MET A 63 13.34 -25.31 -2.48
N MET A 64 13.20 -24.89 -1.21
CA MET A 64 11.95 -24.33 -0.69
C MET A 64 11.49 -23.10 -1.49
N LEU A 65 12.42 -22.23 -1.89
CA LEU A 65 12.13 -21.06 -2.72
C LEU A 65 11.68 -21.47 -4.13
N LYS A 66 12.36 -22.41 -4.78
CA LYS A 66 11.99 -22.93 -6.11
C LYS A 66 10.55 -23.47 -6.10
N VAL A 67 10.24 -24.33 -5.13
CA VAL A 67 8.90 -24.93 -4.96
C VAL A 67 7.84 -23.86 -4.76
N LEU A 68 8.08 -22.87 -3.90
CA LEU A 68 7.11 -21.79 -3.63
C LEU A 68 6.88 -20.89 -4.84
N LEU A 69 7.92 -20.45 -5.52
CA LEU A 69 7.78 -19.59 -6.69
C LEU A 69 7.06 -20.31 -7.84
N TYR A 70 7.41 -21.58 -8.09
CA TYR A 70 6.72 -22.40 -9.09
C TYR A 70 5.25 -22.66 -8.70
N ALA A 71 4.97 -22.88 -7.41
CA ALA A 71 3.59 -22.96 -6.90
C ALA A 71 2.78 -21.69 -7.15
N TYR A 72 3.31 -20.51 -6.82
CA TYR A 72 2.62 -19.24 -7.05
C TYR A 72 2.44 -18.95 -8.54
N MET A 73 3.40 -19.34 -9.38
CA MET A 73 3.32 -19.23 -10.84
C MET A 73 2.16 -20.05 -11.43
N ASN A 74 1.85 -21.19 -10.80
CA ASN A 74 0.77 -22.11 -11.17
C ASN A 74 -0.50 -21.94 -10.32
N ASN A 75 -0.68 -20.79 -9.67
CA ASN A 75 -1.87 -20.44 -8.88
C ASN A 75 -2.12 -21.36 -7.66
N VAL A 76 -1.08 -22.04 -7.17
CA VAL A 76 -1.12 -22.91 -6.00
C VAL A 76 -0.55 -22.18 -4.78
N TYR A 77 -1.43 -21.52 -4.03
CA TYR A 77 -1.02 -20.67 -2.88
C TYR A 77 -1.17 -21.34 -1.50
N SER A 78 -1.97 -22.41 -1.43
CA SER A 78 -2.23 -23.13 -0.17
C SER A 78 -1.07 -24.07 0.13
N CYS A 79 -0.44 -23.94 1.30
CA CYS A 79 0.66 -24.83 1.71
C CYS A 79 0.26 -26.31 1.68
N ARG A 80 -1.00 -26.64 1.97
CA ARG A 80 -1.52 -28.02 1.87
C ARG A 80 -1.61 -28.50 0.41
N LYS A 81 -1.99 -27.62 -0.51
CA LYS A 81 -1.98 -27.97 -1.94
C LYS A 81 -0.55 -28.12 -2.46
N ILE A 82 0.38 -27.28 -2.00
CA ILE A 82 1.81 -27.39 -2.35
C ILE A 82 2.39 -28.72 -1.83
N GLU A 83 2.04 -29.12 -0.60
CA GLU A 83 2.42 -30.43 -0.07
C GLU A 83 1.87 -31.58 -0.93
N GLN A 84 0.62 -31.47 -1.40
CA GLN A 84 0.02 -32.47 -2.30
C GLN A 84 0.72 -32.53 -3.67
N THR A 85 1.08 -31.38 -4.26
CA THR A 85 1.79 -31.36 -5.55
C THR A 85 3.18 -31.97 -5.45
N LEU A 86 3.90 -31.78 -4.34
CA LEU A 86 5.18 -32.43 -4.07
C LEU A 86 5.14 -33.97 -4.07
N ARG A 87 3.95 -34.57 -3.97
CA ARG A 87 3.76 -36.03 -4.00
C ARG A 87 3.28 -36.56 -5.34
N ARG A 88 2.75 -35.71 -6.21
CA ARG A 88 1.97 -36.11 -7.39
C ARG A 88 2.45 -35.52 -8.70
N ASP A 89 3.07 -34.34 -8.66
CA ASP A 89 3.45 -33.59 -9.85
C ASP A 89 4.96 -33.66 -10.05
N ILE A 90 5.36 -34.18 -11.22
CA ILE A 90 6.76 -34.43 -11.58
C ILE A 90 7.62 -33.16 -11.54
N HIS A 91 7.07 -31.99 -11.86
CA HIS A 91 7.82 -30.73 -11.85
C HIS A 91 8.22 -30.35 -10.42
N TYR A 92 7.32 -30.56 -9.45
CA TYR A 92 7.60 -30.29 -8.04
C TYR A 92 8.54 -31.32 -7.45
N ILE A 93 8.38 -32.60 -7.82
CA ILE A 93 9.27 -33.70 -7.41
C ILE A 93 10.70 -33.45 -7.94
N TRP A 94 10.83 -32.99 -9.18
CA TRP A 94 12.11 -32.64 -9.79
C TRP A 94 12.77 -31.44 -9.10
N LEU A 95 12.00 -30.37 -8.83
CA LEU A 95 12.52 -29.20 -8.10
C LEU A 95 12.94 -29.54 -6.66
N SER A 96 12.23 -30.47 -6.01
CA SER A 96 12.52 -30.86 -4.63
C SER A 96 13.53 -31.98 -4.50
N GLY A 97 13.82 -32.71 -5.57
CA GLY A 97 14.67 -33.90 -5.52
C GLY A 97 14.06 -34.99 -4.63
N TYR A 98 12.76 -35.27 -4.79
CA TYR A 98 11.95 -36.16 -3.94
C TYR A 98 11.70 -35.72 -2.49
N GLU A 99 12.29 -34.62 -2.04
CA GLU A 99 11.98 -34.06 -0.72
C GLU A 99 10.52 -33.60 -0.66
N LYS A 100 9.85 -33.90 0.46
CA LYS A 100 8.41 -33.68 0.65
C LYS A 100 8.14 -32.88 1.93
N PRO A 101 8.53 -31.60 1.99
CA PRO A 101 8.21 -30.75 3.13
C PRO A 101 6.69 -30.68 3.34
N ASP A 102 6.26 -30.87 4.59
CA ASP A 102 4.86 -30.76 4.97
C ASP A 102 4.36 -29.31 4.91
N PHE A 103 3.03 -29.12 4.94
CA PHE A 103 2.44 -27.78 4.89
C PHE A 103 2.96 -26.86 6.01
N ALA A 104 3.27 -27.42 7.18
CA ALA A 104 3.75 -26.67 8.34
C ALA A 104 5.17 -26.12 8.09
N THR A 105 6.05 -26.93 7.50
CA THR A 105 7.41 -26.53 7.12
C THR A 105 7.40 -25.48 6.02
N ILE A 106 6.54 -25.64 5.00
CA ILE A 106 6.35 -24.65 3.94
C ILE A 106 5.89 -23.31 4.55
N ASN A 107 4.92 -23.34 5.46
CA ASN A 107 4.43 -22.13 6.11
C ASN A 107 5.49 -21.47 7.01
N ARG A 108 6.27 -22.26 7.76
CA ARG A 108 7.40 -21.75 8.56
C ARG A 108 8.46 -21.10 7.69
N PHE A 109 8.81 -21.71 6.56
CA PHE A 109 9.76 -21.15 5.60
C PHE A 109 9.25 -19.82 5.05
N ARG A 110 7.99 -19.77 4.59
CA ARG A 110 7.38 -18.52 4.11
C ARG A 110 7.48 -17.43 5.18
N ASN A 111 7.04 -17.71 6.42
CA ASN A 111 7.10 -16.74 7.52
C ASN A 111 8.52 -16.31 7.92
N ARG A 112 9.53 -17.16 7.70
CA ARG A 112 10.94 -16.82 7.92
C ARG A 112 11.45 -15.82 6.87
N MET A 113 10.85 -15.80 5.69
CA MET A 113 11.28 -14.97 4.55
C MET A 113 10.74 -13.53 4.57
N LYS A 114 10.00 -13.10 5.60
CA LYS A 114 9.30 -11.80 5.64
C LYS A 114 10.17 -10.60 5.25
N THR A 115 11.38 -10.53 5.79
CA THR A 115 12.33 -9.43 5.55
C THR A 115 13.15 -9.66 4.27
N GLU A 116 13.58 -10.90 4.04
CA GLU A 116 14.55 -11.23 2.98
C GLU A 116 13.93 -11.34 1.58
N ILE A 117 12.66 -11.70 1.46
CA ILE A 117 12.01 -11.90 0.15
C ILE A 117 11.99 -10.62 -0.69
N ASN A 118 11.90 -9.45 -0.05
CA ASN A 118 11.94 -8.17 -0.74
C ASN A 118 13.30 -7.90 -1.37
N LYS A 119 14.39 -8.36 -0.74
CA LYS A 119 15.76 -8.26 -1.29
C LYS A 119 15.90 -9.20 -2.50
N LEU A 120 15.38 -10.42 -2.40
CA LEU A 120 15.36 -11.36 -3.54
C LEU A 120 14.53 -10.83 -4.72
N PHE A 121 13.40 -10.17 -4.45
CA PHE A 121 12.62 -9.51 -5.48
C PHE A 121 13.44 -8.41 -6.18
N THR A 122 14.17 -7.57 -5.43
CA THR A 122 15.11 -6.60 -6.03
C THR A 122 16.15 -7.26 -6.91
N GLN A 123 16.79 -8.33 -6.41
CA GLN A 123 17.80 -9.07 -7.18
C GLN A 123 17.23 -9.61 -8.50
N LEU A 124 16.01 -10.14 -8.48
CA LEU A 124 15.33 -10.61 -9.68
C LEU A 124 15.09 -9.47 -10.68
N VAL A 125 14.60 -8.32 -10.22
CA VAL A 125 14.34 -7.16 -11.09
C VAL A 125 15.63 -6.61 -11.70
N LEU A 126 16.69 -6.46 -10.90
CA LEU A 126 18.02 -6.05 -11.40
C LEU A 126 18.53 -7.02 -12.47
N LEU A 127 18.46 -8.32 -12.20
CA LEU A 127 18.84 -9.36 -13.15
C LEU A 127 18.03 -9.30 -14.45
N LEU A 128 16.75 -8.92 -14.41
CA LEU A 128 15.92 -8.70 -15.60
C LEU A 128 16.33 -7.42 -16.35
N SER A 129 16.67 -6.37 -15.62
CA SER A 129 17.17 -5.10 -16.18
C SER A 129 18.50 -5.29 -16.90
N ASP A 130 19.46 -5.96 -16.25
CA ASP A 130 20.79 -6.22 -16.80
C ASP A 130 20.74 -7.06 -18.08
N ARG A 131 19.72 -7.92 -18.20
CA ARG A 131 19.48 -8.74 -19.39
C ARG A 131 18.61 -8.06 -20.45
N GLY A 132 18.26 -6.79 -20.25
CA GLY A 132 17.49 -5.98 -21.20
C GLY A 132 16.04 -6.42 -21.37
N PHE A 133 15.44 -7.08 -20.37
CA PHE A 133 14.00 -7.43 -20.41
C PHE A 133 13.09 -6.27 -19.98
N LEU A 134 13.64 -5.31 -19.24
CA LEU A 134 12.98 -4.10 -18.73
C LEU A 134 14.02 -2.97 -18.56
N SER A 135 13.54 -1.73 -18.39
CA SER A 135 14.33 -0.57 -17.96
C SER A 135 13.78 -0.01 -16.64
N LEU A 136 14.66 0.51 -15.78
CA LEU A 136 14.31 1.17 -14.52
C LEU A 136 14.23 2.71 -14.66
N ASP A 137 14.47 3.26 -15.85
CA ASP A 137 14.45 4.70 -16.10
C ASP A 137 13.02 5.23 -16.22
N VAL A 138 12.11 4.41 -16.77
CA VAL A 138 10.69 4.73 -16.93
C VAL A 138 9.87 3.88 -15.98
N SER A 139 9.09 4.53 -15.12
CA SER A 139 8.23 3.87 -14.14
C SER A 139 6.76 4.21 -14.42
N TYR A 140 5.98 3.18 -14.77
CA TYR A 140 4.52 3.28 -14.88
C TYR A 140 3.90 2.91 -13.54
N ILE A 141 3.32 3.90 -12.87
CA ILE A 141 2.81 3.78 -11.50
C ILE A 141 1.28 3.77 -11.50
N ASP A 142 0.71 2.80 -10.80
CA ASP A 142 -0.73 2.73 -10.60
C ASP A 142 -1.09 1.95 -9.34
N GLY A 143 -2.29 2.24 -8.84
CA GLY A 143 -2.82 1.72 -7.59
C GLY A 143 -3.97 0.77 -7.77
N THR A 144 -4.04 -0.21 -6.88
CA THR A 144 -5.19 -1.07 -6.79
C THR A 144 -5.49 -1.50 -5.37
N LYS A 145 -6.77 -1.56 -5.04
CA LYS A 145 -7.23 -2.02 -3.72
C LYS A 145 -7.48 -3.51 -3.77
N LEU A 146 -7.01 -4.21 -2.74
CA LEU A 146 -7.20 -5.64 -2.55
C LEU A 146 -7.72 -5.91 -1.14
N GLU A 147 -8.72 -6.80 -1.04
CA GLU A 147 -9.39 -7.11 0.22
C GLU A 147 -8.41 -7.82 1.17
N SER A 148 -8.41 -7.41 2.44
CA SER A 148 -7.71 -8.11 3.50
C SER A 148 -8.40 -9.46 3.80
N LYS A 149 -7.68 -10.37 4.46
CA LYS A 149 -8.27 -11.59 5.03
C LYS A 149 -9.17 -11.31 6.25
N ALA A 150 -9.17 -10.08 6.76
CA ALA A 150 -10.01 -9.66 7.88
C ALA A 150 -11.50 -10.02 7.74
N ASN A 151 -12.17 -10.12 8.87
CA ASN A 151 -13.61 -10.30 8.92
C ASN A 151 -14.33 -9.04 8.40
N LYS A 152 -15.21 -9.23 7.41
CA LYS A 152 -15.94 -8.20 6.65
C LYS A 152 -16.69 -7.19 7.50
N TYR A 153 -17.15 -7.56 8.70
CA TYR A 153 -18.04 -6.74 9.52
C TYR A 153 -17.37 -6.12 10.76
N THR A 154 -16.03 -6.11 10.81
CA THR A 154 -15.30 -5.69 12.02
C THR A 154 -14.73 -4.27 11.91
N PHE A 155 -15.63 -3.27 11.90
CA PHE A 155 -15.27 -1.86 11.72
C PHE A 155 -14.82 -1.16 13.01
N VAL A 156 -13.78 -0.33 12.90
CA VAL A 156 -13.38 0.67 13.89
C VAL A 156 -13.04 1.97 13.18
N TRP A 157 -13.77 3.03 13.48
CA TRP A 157 -13.56 4.37 12.94
C TRP A 157 -12.93 5.26 14.00
N ARG A 158 -11.86 5.98 13.65
CA ARG A 158 -11.18 6.92 14.57
C ARG A 158 -12.17 7.88 15.22
N LYS A 159 -12.96 8.59 14.41
CA LYS A 159 -13.94 9.58 14.86
C LYS A 159 -14.96 9.02 15.87
N SER A 160 -15.36 7.75 15.71
CA SER A 160 -16.26 7.09 16.66
C SER A 160 -15.55 6.78 17.98
N VAL A 161 -14.28 6.40 17.93
CA VAL A 161 -13.47 6.15 19.13
C VAL A 161 -13.20 7.46 19.87
N GLU A 162 -12.84 8.53 19.17
CA GLU A 162 -12.64 9.87 19.73
C GLU A 162 -13.92 10.39 20.38
N GLY A 163 -15.06 10.31 19.68
CA GLY A 163 -16.34 10.74 20.25
C GLY A 163 -16.75 9.93 21.49
N ASN A 164 -16.54 8.62 21.48
CA ASN A 164 -16.82 7.76 22.64
C ASN A 164 -15.83 7.99 23.79
N LYS A 165 -14.57 8.35 23.50
CA LYS A 165 -13.56 8.73 24.50
C LYS A 165 -13.92 10.06 25.16
N ALA A 166 -14.24 11.08 24.37
CA ALA A 166 -14.68 12.39 24.89
C ALA A 166 -15.94 12.26 25.78
N GLY A 167 -16.92 11.46 25.36
CA GLY A 167 -18.10 11.19 26.19
C GLY A 167 -17.82 10.33 27.44
N LEU A 168 -16.71 9.59 27.47
CA LEU A 168 -16.25 8.89 28.67
C LEU A 168 -15.50 9.84 29.61
N GLU A 169 -14.66 10.72 29.07
CA GLU A 169 -13.94 11.76 29.84
C GLU A 169 -14.93 12.67 30.57
N GLU A 170 -16.03 13.05 29.93
CA GLU A 170 -17.08 13.83 30.60
C GLU A 170 -17.74 13.08 31.77
N LYS A 171 -17.98 11.77 31.61
CA LYS A 171 -18.50 10.93 32.70
C LYS A 171 -17.49 10.77 33.84
N ILE A 172 -16.21 10.72 33.50
CA ILE A 172 -15.13 10.67 34.48
C ILE A 172 -15.11 11.98 35.27
N LYS A 173 -15.19 13.14 34.61
CA LYS A 173 -15.26 14.44 35.30
C LYS A 173 -16.43 14.51 36.28
N VAL A 174 -17.65 14.17 35.85
CA VAL A 174 -18.82 14.13 36.74
C VAL A 174 -18.63 13.16 37.91
N LEU A 175 -17.98 12.01 37.68
CA LEU A 175 -17.72 11.04 38.74
C LEU A 175 -16.63 11.53 39.71
N LEU A 176 -15.62 12.26 39.22
CA LEU A 176 -14.60 12.91 40.03
C LEU A 176 -15.19 14.05 40.85
N GLU A 177 -16.04 14.92 40.28
CA GLU A 177 -16.78 15.94 41.04
C GLU A 177 -17.60 15.32 42.19
N GLN A 178 -18.28 14.19 41.95
CA GLN A 178 -19.02 13.48 43.00
C GLN A 178 -18.13 12.82 44.07
N VAL A 179 -16.86 12.58 43.75
CA VAL A 179 -15.85 12.06 44.67
C VAL A 179 -15.23 13.22 45.43
N ASP A 180 -14.94 14.34 44.77
CA ASP A 180 -14.42 15.59 45.33
C ASP A 180 -15.44 16.26 46.25
N ASP A 181 -16.73 16.34 45.92
CA ASP A 181 -17.80 16.79 46.84
C ASP A 181 -17.84 15.98 48.15
N VAL A 182 -17.28 14.76 48.13
CA VAL A 182 -17.22 13.82 49.24
C VAL A 182 -15.83 13.78 49.90
N ILE A 183 -14.79 14.32 49.25
CA ILE A 183 -13.41 14.44 49.72
C ILE A 183 -13.11 15.87 50.19
N ALA A 184 -13.75 16.91 49.66
CA ALA A 184 -13.62 18.34 50.00
C ALA A 184 -14.06 18.72 51.43
N GLN A 185 -14.34 17.75 52.29
CA GLN A 185 -14.23 17.94 53.74
C GLN A 185 -12.78 17.85 54.26
N ASP A 186 -11.83 17.42 53.43
CA ASP A 186 -10.39 17.41 53.66
C ASP A 186 -9.65 17.84 52.37
N GLN A 187 -9.21 19.10 52.39
CA GLN A 187 -8.30 19.79 51.47
C GLN A 187 -8.73 20.19 50.05
N GLU A 188 -8.33 21.43 49.78
CA GLU A 188 -8.64 22.34 48.70
C GLU A 188 -7.50 22.30 47.68
N SER A 189 -7.78 21.86 46.46
CA SER A 189 -7.14 22.27 45.19
C SER A 189 -7.28 21.13 44.18
N LEU A 190 -7.82 21.42 43.00
CA LEU A 190 -7.50 20.77 41.72
C LEU A 190 -8.16 21.57 40.58
N GLU A 191 -7.89 22.88 40.55
CA GLU A 191 -8.17 23.71 39.37
C GLU A 191 -6.91 23.83 38.51
N GLU A 192 -6.59 22.78 37.76
CA GLU A 192 -5.72 22.92 36.58
C GLU A 192 -6.03 21.79 35.59
N VAL A 193 -6.04 22.11 34.30
CA VAL A 193 -6.42 21.20 33.21
C VAL A 193 -5.37 20.10 33.06
N VAL A 194 -5.44 19.07 33.90
CA VAL A 194 -4.62 17.86 33.78
C VAL A 194 -5.25 16.96 32.71
N GLU A 195 -4.47 16.56 31.72
CA GLU A 195 -4.90 15.55 30.76
C GLU A 195 -5.29 14.26 31.52
N LEU A 196 -6.57 13.89 31.46
CA LEU A 196 -7.10 12.70 32.11
C LEU A 196 -6.38 11.43 31.60
N SER A 197 -5.52 10.84 32.44
CA SER A 197 -4.77 9.64 32.12
C SER A 197 -5.28 8.41 32.90
N PRO A 198 -5.14 7.19 32.36
CA PRO A 198 -5.43 5.97 33.12
C PRO A 198 -4.54 5.77 34.36
N GLU A 199 -3.40 6.44 34.43
CA GLU A 199 -2.49 6.42 35.59
C GLU A 199 -3.06 7.29 36.71
N LEU A 200 -3.43 8.54 36.41
CA LEU A 200 -4.04 9.47 37.35
C LEU A 200 -5.33 8.90 37.97
N LEU A 201 -6.19 8.30 37.14
CA LEU A 201 -7.39 7.61 37.65
C LEU A 201 -7.06 6.40 38.52
N GLY A 202 -5.87 5.82 38.33
CA GLY A 202 -5.35 4.75 39.18
C GLY A 202 -4.93 5.26 40.55
N GLU A 203 -4.26 6.40 40.61
CA GLU A 203 -3.84 7.08 41.85
C GLU A 203 -5.06 7.50 42.67
N ILE A 204 -6.01 8.20 42.04
CA ILE A 204 -7.27 8.61 42.69
C ILE A 204 -8.06 7.39 43.19
N ALA A 205 -8.08 6.29 42.43
CA ALA A 205 -8.72 5.05 42.87
C ALA A 205 -8.01 4.42 44.08
N GLN A 206 -6.69 4.52 44.18
CA GLN A 206 -5.92 4.03 45.32
C GLN A 206 -6.19 4.86 46.58
N GLU A 207 -6.17 6.19 46.47
CA GLU A 207 -6.49 7.10 47.56
C GLU A 207 -7.92 6.89 48.06
N LEU A 208 -8.88 6.79 47.14
CA LEU A 208 -10.27 6.50 47.48
C LEU A 208 -10.40 5.13 48.18
N ASN A 209 -9.66 4.11 47.74
CA ASN A 209 -9.66 2.80 48.38
C ASN A 209 -9.06 2.84 49.80
N ALA A 210 -7.96 3.55 50.01
CA ALA A 210 -7.36 3.73 51.33
C ALA A 210 -8.33 4.46 52.29
N SER A 211 -8.97 5.55 51.83
CA SER A 211 -9.98 6.28 52.60
C SER A 211 -11.21 5.42 52.92
N LEU A 212 -11.61 4.55 51.98
CA LEU A 212 -12.71 3.60 52.17
C LEU A 212 -12.41 2.55 53.25
N GLU A 213 -11.19 2.03 53.31
CA GLU A 213 -10.80 1.01 54.29
C GLU A 213 -10.89 1.55 55.72
N VAL A 214 -10.42 2.79 55.95
CA VAL A 214 -10.54 3.48 57.24
C VAL A 214 -12.01 3.68 57.62
N LYS A 215 -12.83 4.28 56.74
CA LYS A 215 -14.25 4.54 57.03
C LYS A 215 -15.07 3.26 57.21
N GLN A 216 -14.70 2.16 56.56
CA GLN A 216 -15.37 0.88 56.71
C GLN A 216 -15.12 0.24 58.08
N ALA A 217 -13.94 0.46 58.68
CA ALA A 217 -13.64 0.00 60.04
C ALA A 217 -14.38 0.80 61.12
N GLU A 218 -14.67 2.08 60.86
CA GLU A 218 -15.29 3.01 61.80
C GLU A 218 -16.83 3.05 61.72
N ALA A 219 -17.44 2.59 60.62
CA ALA A 219 -18.87 2.69 60.36
C ALA A 219 -19.73 1.85 61.32
N LYS A 220 -20.45 2.52 62.23
CA LYS A 220 -21.36 1.92 63.21
C LYS A 220 -22.83 2.19 62.88
N SER A 221 -23.15 3.36 62.33
CA SER A 221 -24.52 3.80 62.04
C SER A 221 -25.06 3.29 60.69
N LYS A 222 -26.39 3.38 60.47
CA LYS A 222 -27.05 2.99 59.21
C LYS A 222 -26.66 3.92 58.05
N GLU A 223 -26.42 5.20 58.34
CA GLU A 223 -26.04 6.25 57.39
C GLU A 223 -24.59 6.09 56.95
N GLU A 224 -23.66 5.84 57.89
CA GLU A 224 -22.24 5.57 57.60
C GLU A 224 -22.07 4.32 56.73
N LYS A 225 -22.87 3.28 56.97
CA LYS A 225 -22.91 2.07 56.12
C LYS A 225 -23.45 2.35 54.71
N ALA A 226 -24.32 3.34 54.54
CA ALA A 226 -24.82 3.77 53.24
C ALA A 226 -23.75 4.58 52.47
N GLU A 227 -23.01 5.46 53.16
CA GLU A 227 -21.87 6.22 52.66
C GLU A 227 -20.77 5.29 52.11
N VAL A 228 -20.35 4.28 52.90
CA VAL A 228 -19.36 3.28 52.47
C VAL A 228 -19.83 2.52 51.21
N ARG A 229 -21.12 2.20 51.10
CA ARG A 229 -21.68 1.55 49.90
C ARG A 229 -21.67 2.46 48.66
N ARG A 230 -22.00 3.75 48.81
CA ARG A 230 -21.92 4.75 47.72
C ARG A 230 -20.49 4.87 47.21
N ARG A 231 -19.55 4.96 48.14
CA ARG A 231 -18.14 5.23 47.91
C ARG A 231 -17.43 4.00 47.30
N LYS A 232 -17.84 2.77 47.67
CA LYS A 232 -17.49 1.54 46.93
C LYS A 232 -18.01 1.50 45.49
N ARG A 233 -19.22 2.02 45.23
CA ARG A 233 -19.77 2.11 43.86
C ARG A 233 -18.98 3.12 43.03
N GLN A 234 -18.58 4.25 43.61
CA GLN A 234 -17.71 5.24 42.96
C GLN A 234 -16.35 4.62 42.60
N LEU A 235 -15.69 3.92 43.53
CA LEU A 235 -14.44 3.21 43.26
C LEU A 235 -14.57 2.18 42.13
N LYS A 236 -15.67 1.41 42.12
CA LYS A 236 -15.95 0.47 41.03
C LYS A 236 -16.14 1.19 39.70
N GLY A 237 -16.93 2.27 39.68
CA GLY A 237 -17.15 3.11 38.50
C GLY A 237 -15.86 3.70 37.97
N LEU A 238 -15.00 4.24 38.85
CA LEU A 238 -13.71 4.81 38.50
C LEU A 238 -12.77 3.75 37.88
N ASN A 239 -12.68 2.56 38.46
CA ASN A 239 -11.89 1.45 37.89
C ASN A 239 -12.44 0.97 36.53
N GLU A 240 -13.75 0.90 36.36
CA GLU A 240 -14.37 0.57 35.07
C GLU A 240 -14.08 1.65 34.01
N HIS A 241 -14.16 2.94 34.39
CA HIS A 241 -13.85 4.04 33.50
C HIS A 241 -12.37 4.09 33.15
N ARG A 242 -11.47 3.85 34.11
CA ARG A 242 -10.03 3.70 33.90
C ARG A 242 -9.72 2.62 32.86
N ALA A 243 -10.30 1.42 33.01
CA ALA A 243 -10.12 0.32 32.07
C ALA A 243 -10.65 0.67 30.66
N LYS A 244 -11.80 1.35 30.57
CA LYS A 244 -12.37 1.82 29.29
C LYS A 244 -11.52 2.89 28.63
N LEU A 245 -10.96 3.83 29.41
CA LEU A 245 -10.08 4.89 28.93
C LEU A 245 -8.78 4.31 28.38
N ALA A 246 -8.15 3.39 29.12
CA ALA A 246 -6.97 2.64 28.65
C ALA A 246 -7.25 1.89 27.35
N HIS A 247 -8.41 1.23 27.24
CA HIS A 247 -8.84 0.56 26.01
C HIS A 247 -9.00 1.53 24.83
N TYR A 248 -9.57 2.74 25.03
CA TYR A 248 -9.68 3.73 23.97
C TYR A 248 -8.32 4.31 23.56
N ASN A 249 -7.44 4.61 24.51
CA ASN A 249 -6.09 5.08 24.24
C ASN A 249 -5.30 4.06 23.40
N ALA A 250 -5.26 2.79 23.83
CA ALA A 250 -4.62 1.72 23.09
C ALA A 250 -5.22 1.53 21.67
N ARG A 251 -6.52 1.81 21.51
CA ARG A 251 -7.18 1.73 20.20
C ARG A 251 -6.79 2.88 19.28
N LEU A 252 -6.70 4.10 19.80
CA LEU A 252 -6.25 5.27 19.04
C LEU A 252 -4.78 5.13 18.63
N GLU A 253 -3.95 4.62 19.54
CA GLU A 253 -2.54 4.30 19.27
C GLU A 253 -2.41 3.29 18.12
N ARG A 254 -3.15 2.18 18.16
CA ARG A 254 -3.18 1.20 17.06
C ARG A 254 -3.67 1.78 15.73
N ILE A 255 -4.64 2.69 15.77
CA ILE A 255 -5.12 3.38 14.56
C ILE A 255 -4.02 4.29 13.98
N GLY A 256 -3.19 4.91 14.83
CA GLY A 256 -2.03 5.70 14.44
C GLY A 256 -2.44 7.04 13.83
N THR A 257 -2.17 7.25 12.54
CA THR A 257 -2.59 8.43 11.74
C THR A 257 -3.76 8.13 10.78
N ARG A 258 -4.25 6.89 10.77
CA ARG A 258 -5.27 6.42 9.82
C ARG A 258 -6.69 6.78 10.27
N ASN A 259 -7.64 6.86 9.34
CA ASN A 259 -9.04 7.14 9.69
C ASN A 259 -9.80 5.92 10.24
N SER A 260 -9.31 4.70 9.98
CA SER A 260 -9.98 3.47 10.35
C SER A 260 -9.04 2.27 10.37
N MET A 261 -9.44 1.20 11.09
CA MET A 261 -8.74 -0.08 11.12
C MET A 261 -9.71 -1.25 11.32
N SER A 262 -9.37 -2.44 10.81
CA SER A 262 -10.12 -3.67 11.15
C SER A 262 -9.80 -4.18 12.56
N LYS A 263 -10.77 -4.80 13.24
CA LYS A 263 -10.51 -5.46 14.54
C LYS A 263 -9.65 -6.72 14.40
N THR A 264 -9.76 -7.40 13.27
CA THR A 264 -9.09 -8.70 13.02
C THR A 264 -7.78 -8.56 12.28
N ASP A 265 -7.63 -7.49 11.49
CA ASP A 265 -6.38 -7.12 10.82
C ASP A 265 -6.11 -5.62 11.07
N PRO A 266 -5.49 -5.25 12.21
CA PRO A 266 -5.29 -3.85 12.59
C PRO A 266 -4.52 -3.01 11.58
N ASP A 267 -3.72 -3.62 10.70
CA ASP A 267 -2.97 -2.92 9.66
C ASP A 267 -3.82 -2.59 8.43
N ALA A 268 -4.95 -3.27 8.23
CA ALA A 268 -5.87 -3.01 7.13
C ALA A 268 -6.78 -1.80 7.42
N THR A 269 -6.95 -0.95 6.42
CA THR A 269 -7.82 0.24 6.48
C THR A 269 -9.09 -0.01 5.69
N PHE A 270 -10.20 0.61 6.11
CA PHE A 270 -11.45 0.52 5.36
C PHE A 270 -11.40 1.40 4.12
N MET A 271 -11.63 0.79 2.96
CA MET A 271 -11.57 1.44 1.66
C MET A 271 -12.77 1.02 0.82
N ARG A 272 -13.26 1.95 -0.01
CA ARG A 272 -14.25 1.62 -1.03
C ARG A 272 -13.60 0.74 -2.10
N MET A 273 -14.08 -0.50 -2.20
CA MET A 273 -13.57 -1.47 -3.17
C MET A 273 -14.21 -1.22 -4.53
N LYS A 274 -13.42 -1.37 -5.60
CA LYS A 274 -13.91 -1.36 -6.99
C LYS A 274 -14.33 -2.79 -7.36
N GLU A 275 -15.33 -3.32 -6.67
CA GLU A 275 -15.92 -4.64 -6.95
C GLU A 275 -17.39 -4.43 -7.33
N ASP A 276 -17.67 -4.23 -8.62
CA ASP A 276 -18.86 -4.71 -9.36
C ASP A 276 -18.95 -4.08 -10.75
N ALA A 277 -19.71 -4.69 -11.67
CA ALA A 277 -20.16 -4.03 -12.91
C ALA A 277 -21.20 -2.91 -12.65
N MET A 278 -21.87 -2.97 -11.50
CA MET A 278 -22.96 -2.09 -11.05
C MET A 278 -22.52 -0.89 -10.18
N ASN A 279 -21.22 -0.74 -9.85
CA ASN A 279 -20.68 0.37 -9.04
C ASN A 279 -21.24 0.56 -7.62
N ASN A 280 -21.87 -0.45 -7.01
CA ASN A 280 -22.34 -0.42 -5.62
C ASN A 280 -21.20 -0.52 -4.57
N GLY A 281 -19.98 -0.11 -4.95
CA GLY A 281 -18.72 -0.38 -4.25
C GLY A 281 -18.84 -0.31 -2.73
N GLN A 282 -18.76 -1.49 -2.11
CA GLN A 282 -18.83 -1.65 -0.67
C GLN A 282 -17.50 -1.23 -0.02
N THR A 283 -17.60 -0.61 1.15
CA THR A 283 -16.44 -0.35 1.99
C THR A 283 -16.02 -1.63 2.68
N LYS A 284 -14.80 -2.11 2.41
CA LYS A 284 -14.22 -3.30 3.03
C LYS A 284 -12.83 -3.01 3.56
N SER A 285 -12.36 -3.81 4.52
CA SER A 285 -10.98 -3.73 4.98
C SER A 285 -10.04 -4.21 3.87
N GLY A 286 -9.04 -3.42 3.55
CA GLY A 286 -8.09 -3.75 2.50
C GLY A 286 -6.80 -2.96 2.62
N TYR A 287 -5.93 -3.20 1.64
CA TYR A 287 -4.69 -2.46 1.46
C TYR A 287 -4.70 -1.80 0.09
N ASN A 288 -4.22 -0.55 0.03
CA ASN A 288 -3.96 0.10 -1.25
C ASN A 288 -2.57 -0.32 -1.73
N LEU A 289 -2.53 -1.25 -2.69
CA LEU A 289 -1.30 -1.72 -3.31
C LEU A 289 -0.92 -0.76 -4.45
N GLN A 290 0.27 -0.19 -4.35
CA GLN A 290 0.90 0.53 -5.46
C GLN A 290 1.92 -0.37 -6.13
N ILE A 291 1.94 -0.37 -7.46
CA ILE A 291 2.98 -1.02 -8.23
C ILE A 291 3.62 -0.04 -9.20
N ALA A 292 4.91 -0.27 -9.45
CA ALA A 292 5.63 0.28 -10.58
C ALA A 292 5.84 -0.84 -11.59
N THR A 293 5.64 -0.54 -12.86
CA THR A 293 5.86 -1.48 -13.94
C THR A 293 6.74 -0.91 -15.04
N SER A 294 7.44 -1.81 -15.72
CA SER A 294 8.20 -1.55 -16.94
C SER A 294 8.15 -2.79 -17.81
N GLU A 295 7.81 -2.64 -19.08
CA GLU A 295 7.61 -3.77 -20.00
C GLU A 295 6.61 -4.80 -19.43
N GLN A 296 5.64 -4.32 -18.63
CA GLN A 296 4.67 -5.02 -17.78
C GLN A 296 5.28 -6.10 -16.87
N PHE A 297 6.54 -5.95 -16.47
CA PHE A 297 7.10 -6.59 -15.27
C PHE A 297 6.83 -5.70 -14.06
N ILE A 298 6.63 -6.29 -12.89
CA ILE A 298 6.55 -5.55 -11.64
C ILE A 298 7.98 -5.19 -11.24
N THR A 299 8.29 -3.90 -11.17
CA THR A 299 9.61 -3.39 -10.77
C THR A 299 9.62 -2.95 -9.33
N ALA A 300 8.54 -2.38 -8.81
CA ALA A 300 8.41 -2.07 -7.39
C ALA A 300 6.97 -2.23 -6.93
N PHE A 301 6.79 -2.39 -5.63
CA PHE A 301 5.47 -2.36 -5.01
C PHE A 301 5.57 -1.90 -3.57
N ASP A 302 4.50 -1.29 -3.06
CA ASP A 302 4.33 -0.98 -1.65
C ASP A 302 2.84 -0.86 -1.30
N PHE A 303 2.54 -0.79 -0.01
CA PHE A 303 1.18 -0.75 0.51
C PHE A 303 0.97 0.49 1.35
N PHE A 304 -0.13 1.19 1.09
CA PHE A 304 -0.49 2.41 1.78
C PHE A 304 -1.85 2.28 2.47
N PRO A 305 -2.01 2.91 3.63
CA PRO A 305 -3.30 2.98 4.31
C PRO A 305 -4.25 4.01 3.68
N ASN A 306 -3.73 4.87 2.78
CA ASN A 306 -4.51 5.92 2.12
C ASN A 306 -5.47 5.32 1.08
N PRO A 307 -6.79 5.61 1.15
CA PRO A 307 -7.74 5.12 0.15
C PRO A 307 -7.59 5.78 -1.22
N THR A 308 -6.90 6.91 -1.32
CA THR A 308 -6.62 7.63 -2.56
C THR A 308 -5.13 7.57 -2.88
N ASP A 309 -4.80 7.62 -4.17
CA ASP A 309 -3.44 7.39 -4.65
C ASP A 309 -2.56 8.64 -4.57
N THR A 310 -3.17 9.82 -4.52
CA THR A 310 -2.48 11.13 -4.51
C THR A 310 -1.36 11.22 -3.47
N LEU A 311 -1.61 10.75 -2.26
CA LEU A 311 -0.67 10.84 -1.14
C LEU A 311 0.33 9.67 -1.12
N THR A 312 0.25 8.72 -2.04
CA THR A 312 1.13 7.54 -1.99
C THR A 312 2.46 7.76 -2.71
N LEU A 313 2.50 8.66 -3.69
CA LEU A 313 3.65 8.84 -4.57
C LEU A 313 4.96 9.20 -3.86
N PRO A 314 5.01 10.14 -2.88
CA PRO A 314 6.28 10.53 -2.26
C PRO A 314 6.99 9.34 -1.61
N ALA A 315 6.29 8.63 -0.73
CA ALA A 315 6.82 7.45 -0.06
C ALA A 315 7.10 6.31 -1.04
N PHE A 316 6.32 6.18 -2.12
CA PHE A 316 6.55 5.17 -3.13
C PHE A 316 7.80 5.44 -3.99
N LEU A 317 8.07 6.69 -4.35
CA LEU A 317 9.32 7.07 -5.03
C LEU A 317 10.53 6.89 -4.11
N SER A 318 10.42 7.23 -2.83
CA SER A 318 11.48 6.95 -1.85
C SER A 318 11.79 5.46 -1.75
N SER A 319 10.77 4.59 -1.71
CA SER A 319 11.02 3.13 -1.66
C SER A 319 11.64 2.58 -2.95
N ILE A 320 11.42 3.23 -4.10
CA ILE A 320 12.13 2.92 -5.36
C ILE A 320 13.60 3.35 -5.26
N GLN A 321 13.87 4.55 -4.74
CA GLN A 321 15.24 5.05 -4.56
C GLN A 321 16.02 4.21 -3.54
N GLU A 322 15.42 3.82 -2.41
CA GLU A 322 16.05 2.94 -1.43
C GLU A 322 16.37 1.57 -2.04
N ARG A 323 15.54 1.11 -2.98
CA ARG A 323 15.69 -0.19 -3.63
C ARG A 323 16.80 -0.21 -4.69
N TYR A 324 16.90 0.84 -5.50
CA TYR A 324 17.77 0.89 -6.68
C TYR A 324 18.95 1.87 -6.59
N GLY A 325 18.98 2.70 -5.56
CA GLY A 325 19.97 3.76 -5.37
C GLY A 325 19.72 5.02 -6.20
N HIS A 326 18.67 5.04 -7.02
CA HIS A 326 18.30 6.19 -7.86
C HIS A 326 16.79 6.29 -8.07
N TYR A 327 16.30 7.48 -8.39
CA TYR A 327 14.92 7.70 -8.83
C TYR A 327 14.76 7.33 -10.32
N PRO A 328 13.54 6.99 -10.77
CA PRO A 328 13.27 6.85 -12.20
C PRO A 328 13.38 8.22 -12.88
N GLN A 329 13.98 8.28 -14.07
CA GLN A 329 14.05 9.51 -14.86
C GLN A 329 12.67 9.99 -15.31
N THR A 330 11.75 9.05 -15.56
CA THR A 330 10.42 9.31 -16.07
C THR A 330 9.36 8.63 -15.21
N VAL A 331 8.39 9.39 -14.73
CA VAL A 331 7.25 8.90 -13.95
C VAL A 331 5.97 9.07 -14.76
N VAL A 332 5.30 7.97 -15.05
CA VAL A 332 4.03 7.95 -15.78
C VAL A 332 2.94 7.44 -14.84
N ALA A 333 1.93 8.24 -14.56
CA ALA A 333 0.85 7.86 -13.64
C ALA A 333 -0.50 8.46 -14.03
N ASP A 334 -1.54 8.02 -13.34
CA ASP A 334 -2.91 8.44 -13.59
C ASP A 334 -3.23 9.84 -13.05
N ALA A 335 -4.46 10.32 -13.29
CA ALA A 335 -4.86 11.64 -12.82
C ALA A 335 -4.98 11.75 -11.30
N GLY A 336 -5.16 10.62 -10.60
CA GLY A 336 -5.20 10.55 -9.15
C GLY A 336 -3.88 10.96 -8.49
N TYR A 337 -2.76 10.89 -9.21
CA TYR A 337 -1.46 11.38 -8.75
C TYR A 337 -1.20 12.86 -9.02
N GLY A 338 -2.02 13.52 -9.82
CA GLY A 338 -1.81 14.90 -10.24
C GLY A 338 -2.14 15.92 -9.14
N SER A 339 -1.17 16.22 -8.28
CA SER A 339 -1.25 17.26 -7.25
C SER A 339 -0.06 18.22 -7.31
N GLU A 340 -0.21 19.42 -6.74
CA GLU A 340 0.88 20.40 -6.64
C GLU A 340 2.10 19.83 -5.92
N GLU A 341 1.88 19.14 -4.79
CA GLU A 341 2.92 18.48 -4.01
C GLU A 341 3.69 17.46 -4.85
N ASN A 342 2.99 16.60 -5.60
CA ASN A 342 3.62 15.58 -6.42
C ASN A 342 4.39 16.16 -7.61
N TYR A 343 3.86 17.20 -8.27
CA TYR A 343 4.59 17.89 -9.34
C TYR A 343 5.82 18.61 -8.81
N HIS A 344 5.70 19.26 -7.64
CA HIS A 344 6.83 19.91 -6.98
C HIS A 344 7.91 18.90 -6.62
N LEU A 345 7.53 17.77 -6.00
CA LEU A 345 8.45 16.69 -5.67
C LEU A 345 9.15 16.13 -6.91
N MET A 346 8.40 15.79 -7.96
CA MET A 346 9.01 15.26 -9.19
C MET A 346 9.97 16.26 -9.84
N GLN A 347 9.68 17.57 -9.77
CA GLN A 347 10.61 18.60 -10.23
C GLN A 347 11.89 18.65 -9.36
N GLN A 348 11.77 18.58 -8.04
CA GLN A 348 12.93 18.56 -7.13
C GLN A 348 13.81 17.32 -7.32
N LEU A 349 13.20 16.19 -7.67
CA LEU A 349 13.89 14.93 -7.94
C LEU A 349 14.39 14.80 -9.40
N ASP A 350 14.26 15.86 -10.21
CA ASP A 350 14.59 15.87 -11.65
C ASP A 350 13.92 14.74 -12.45
N CYS A 351 12.71 14.38 -12.04
CA CYS A 351 11.89 13.34 -12.67
C CYS A 351 10.92 13.98 -13.69
N GLN A 352 10.92 13.49 -14.92
CA GLN A 352 9.95 13.88 -15.94
C GLN A 352 8.57 13.32 -15.62
N ALA A 353 7.69 14.20 -15.13
CA ALA A 353 6.30 13.86 -14.85
C ALA A 353 5.46 13.79 -16.14
N TYR A 354 5.00 12.58 -16.47
CA TYR A 354 3.89 12.29 -17.40
C TYR A 354 2.66 11.85 -16.61
N VAL A 355 2.27 12.67 -15.63
CA VAL A 355 1.16 12.44 -14.72
C VAL A 355 0.03 13.37 -15.10
N LYS A 356 -1.16 12.84 -15.32
CA LYS A 356 -2.31 13.68 -15.72
C LYS A 356 -2.75 14.54 -14.53
N TYR A 357 -3.30 15.71 -14.80
CA TYR A 357 -4.15 16.43 -13.84
C TYR A 357 -5.63 16.12 -14.11
N ASN A 358 -6.48 16.25 -13.09
CA ASN A 358 -7.89 15.82 -13.13
C ASN A 358 -8.69 16.33 -14.35
N ARG A 359 -8.47 17.56 -14.80
CA ARG A 359 -9.21 18.18 -15.92
C ARG A 359 -8.61 17.89 -17.31
N PHE A 360 -7.44 17.26 -17.39
CA PHE A 360 -6.70 17.06 -18.65
C PHE A 360 -7.54 16.34 -19.73
N HIS A 361 -8.27 15.28 -19.36
CA HIS A 361 -9.12 14.55 -20.30
C HIS A 361 -10.37 15.30 -20.72
N LEU A 362 -10.93 16.13 -19.84
CA LEU A 362 -12.10 16.94 -20.13
C LEU A 362 -11.77 17.99 -21.18
N GLU A 363 -10.61 18.64 -21.04
CA GLU A 363 -10.09 19.67 -21.95
C GLU A 363 -9.85 19.15 -23.37
N GLN A 364 -9.56 17.85 -23.55
CA GLN A 364 -9.31 17.24 -24.86
C GLN A 364 -10.59 16.77 -25.60
N ARG A 365 -11.77 16.90 -24.99
CA ARG A 365 -13.01 16.45 -25.64
C ARG A 365 -13.46 17.47 -26.71
N PRO A 366 -13.87 17.03 -27.92
CA PRO A 366 -14.26 17.94 -29.01
C PRO A 366 -15.42 18.90 -28.67
N ARG A 367 -16.31 18.51 -27.75
CA ARG A 367 -17.49 19.29 -27.33
C ARG A 367 -17.33 19.88 -25.91
N HIS A 368 -16.10 20.04 -25.42
CA HIS A 368 -15.88 20.62 -24.11
C HIS A 368 -16.26 22.11 -24.11
N LYS A 369 -17.40 22.45 -23.51
CA LYS A 369 -17.79 23.85 -23.31
C LYS A 369 -16.95 24.44 -22.17
N LEU A 370 -16.13 25.43 -22.51
CA LEU A 370 -15.41 26.23 -21.53
C LEU A 370 -16.43 26.99 -20.69
N ASN A 371 -16.37 26.85 -19.37
CA ASN A 371 -17.12 27.71 -18.47
C ASN A 371 -16.40 29.06 -18.39
N PRO A 372 -16.95 30.16 -18.95
CA PRO A 372 -16.29 31.47 -18.93
C PRO A 372 -16.12 32.01 -17.51
N PHE A 373 -16.91 31.51 -16.56
CA PHE A 373 -16.82 31.90 -15.16
C PHE A 373 -15.79 31.08 -14.37
N HIS A 374 -15.10 30.09 -14.94
CA HIS A 374 -14.09 29.33 -14.20
C HIS A 374 -12.75 30.10 -14.10
N PRO A 375 -12.08 30.17 -12.93
CA PRO A 375 -10.81 30.89 -12.78
C PRO A 375 -9.74 30.52 -13.81
N ASP A 376 -9.58 29.22 -14.13
CA ASP A 376 -8.64 28.73 -15.15
C ASP A 376 -8.84 29.32 -16.56
N HIS A 377 -9.99 29.92 -16.86
CA HIS A 377 -10.30 30.49 -18.19
C HIS A 377 -10.31 32.02 -18.19
N LEU A 378 -10.04 32.65 -17.05
CA LEU A 378 -9.93 34.10 -16.95
C LEU A 378 -8.55 34.53 -17.47
N PHE A 379 -8.51 35.67 -18.15
CA PHE A 379 -7.24 36.25 -18.57
C PHE A 379 -6.46 36.73 -17.35
N TYR A 380 -5.21 36.29 -17.23
CA TYR A 380 -4.27 36.74 -16.20
C TYR A 380 -3.20 37.61 -16.85
N ASN A 381 -3.04 38.84 -16.37
CA ASN A 381 -1.90 39.69 -16.72
C ASN A 381 -0.78 39.46 -15.71
N VAL A 382 0.33 38.87 -16.19
CA VAL A 382 1.50 38.52 -15.35
C VAL A 382 2.26 39.76 -14.90
N GLU A 383 2.39 40.77 -15.76
CA GLU A 383 3.18 41.99 -15.49
C GLU A 383 2.55 42.87 -14.40
N SER A 384 1.22 43.01 -14.44
CA SER A 384 0.45 43.90 -13.57
C SER A 384 -0.33 43.16 -12.47
N ASP A 385 -0.13 41.84 -12.33
CA ASP A 385 -0.73 40.95 -11.34
C ASP A 385 -2.26 41.14 -11.13
N PHE A 386 -3.04 41.02 -12.21
CA PHE A 386 -4.51 41.07 -12.15
C PHE A 386 -5.18 40.05 -13.06
N TYR A 387 -6.39 39.65 -12.68
CA TYR A 387 -7.28 38.85 -13.52
C TYR A 387 -8.36 39.73 -14.15
N VAL A 388 -8.88 39.32 -15.30
CA VAL A 388 -10.04 39.98 -15.93
C VAL A 388 -11.26 39.07 -15.80
N CYS A 389 -12.34 39.60 -15.21
CA CYS A 389 -13.59 38.84 -15.08
C CYS A 389 -14.34 38.79 -16.43
N PRO A 390 -15.36 37.94 -16.59
CA PRO A 390 -16.10 37.83 -17.86
C PRO A 390 -16.85 39.10 -18.27
N MET A 391 -17.11 40.02 -17.34
CA MET A 391 -17.69 41.35 -17.61
C MET A 391 -16.62 42.38 -18.03
N GLY A 392 -15.33 41.99 -18.09
CA GLY A 392 -14.22 42.87 -18.45
C GLY A 392 -13.60 43.67 -17.29
N GLN A 393 -14.10 43.53 -16.06
CA GLN A 393 -13.55 44.24 -14.90
C GLN A 393 -12.23 43.62 -14.42
N ARG A 394 -11.34 44.47 -13.90
CA ARG A 394 -10.10 44.03 -13.26
C ARG A 394 -10.38 43.42 -11.88
N MET A 395 -9.71 42.31 -11.60
CA MET A 395 -9.70 41.65 -10.31
C MET A 395 -8.30 41.81 -9.71
N ARG A 396 -8.18 42.65 -8.68
CA ARG A 396 -6.90 43.00 -8.05
C ARG A 396 -6.55 42.01 -6.96
N ARG A 397 -5.26 41.77 -6.77
CA ARG A 397 -4.76 40.93 -5.68
C ARG A 397 -5.04 41.60 -4.33
N ILE A 398 -5.64 40.83 -3.41
CA ILE A 398 -5.98 41.29 -2.05
C ILE A 398 -5.17 40.58 -0.97
N GLY A 399 -4.39 39.56 -1.32
CA GLY A 399 -3.53 38.84 -0.39
C GLY A 399 -3.20 37.43 -0.85
N THR A 400 -2.52 36.69 0.03
CA THR A 400 -2.16 35.28 -0.15
C THR A 400 -2.71 34.49 1.03
N ARG A 401 -3.35 33.37 0.75
CA ARG A 401 -3.78 32.40 1.76
C ARG A 401 -2.85 31.20 1.73
N HIS A 402 -2.36 30.81 2.89
CA HIS A 402 -1.63 29.57 3.08
C HIS A 402 -2.63 28.44 3.28
N GLN A 403 -2.48 27.37 2.51
CA GLN A 403 -3.22 26.14 2.70
C GLN A 403 -2.23 25.01 2.92
N THR A 404 -2.20 24.49 4.14
CA THR A 404 -1.37 23.34 4.49
C THR A 404 -2.20 22.08 4.42
N ASN A 405 -1.70 21.06 3.72
CA ASN A 405 -2.36 19.76 3.65
C ASN A 405 -2.07 18.92 4.92
N GLU A 406 -2.72 17.76 5.04
CA GLU A 406 -2.55 16.85 6.19
C GLU A 406 -1.10 16.37 6.41
N ARG A 407 -0.21 16.52 5.42
CA ARG A 407 1.21 16.14 5.49
C ARG A 407 2.15 17.31 5.72
N GLY A 408 1.64 18.52 5.94
CA GLY A 408 2.47 19.71 6.17
C GLY A 408 2.92 20.42 4.89
N PHE A 409 2.58 19.92 3.69
CA PHE A 409 2.87 20.63 2.45
C PHE A 409 2.01 21.89 2.35
N THR A 410 2.67 23.04 2.21
CA THR A 410 2.00 24.34 2.16
C THR A 410 1.89 24.85 0.73
N SER A 411 0.65 25.04 0.31
CA SER A 411 0.25 25.64 -0.96
C SER A 411 -0.04 27.13 -0.77
N LEU A 412 0.42 27.95 -1.71
CA LEU A 412 0.17 29.39 -1.73
C LEU A 412 -0.99 29.70 -2.68
N LEU A 413 -2.09 30.20 -2.13
CA LEU A 413 -3.28 30.60 -2.90
C LEU A 413 -3.35 32.12 -2.96
N ALA A 414 -3.08 32.70 -4.13
CA ALA A 414 -3.25 34.12 -4.36
C ALA A 414 -4.74 34.46 -4.48
N ARG A 415 -5.20 35.47 -3.75
CA ARG A 415 -6.60 35.92 -3.72
C ARG A 415 -6.77 37.17 -4.56
N TYR A 416 -7.70 37.13 -5.50
CA TYR A 416 -8.06 38.27 -6.34
C TYR A 416 -9.53 38.63 -6.16
N ARG A 417 -9.84 39.92 -6.07
CA ARG A 417 -11.20 40.45 -5.88
C ARG A 417 -11.58 41.39 -7.02
N ALA A 418 -12.78 41.20 -7.56
CA ALA A 418 -13.38 42.13 -8.52
C ALA A 418 -13.71 43.49 -7.87
N GLU A 419 -13.59 44.56 -8.65
CA GLU A 419 -13.80 45.93 -8.17
C GLU A 419 -15.28 46.20 -7.80
N ASN A 420 -16.24 45.88 -8.67
CA ASN A 420 -17.66 46.11 -8.38
C ASN A 420 -18.59 45.09 -9.05
N CYS A 421 -19.16 44.17 -8.26
CA CYS A 421 -20.15 43.20 -8.74
C CYS A 421 -21.60 43.61 -8.46
N THR A 422 -21.84 44.77 -7.85
CA THR A 422 -23.18 45.30 -7.58
C THR A 422 -23.85 45.61 -8.92
N ASP A 423 -25.05 45.08 -9.13
CA ASP A 423 -25.83 45.20 -10.38
C ASP A 423 -25.19 44.64 -11.66
N CYS A 424 -24.19 43.77 -11.54
CA CYS A 424 -23.60 43.10 -12.70
C CYS A 424 -24.61 42.14 -13.37
N PRO A 425 -24.92 42.27 -14.68
CA PRO A 425 -25.88 41.42 -15.38
C PRO A 425 -25.51 39.93 -15.37
N LEU A 426 -24.20 39.63 -15.29
CA LEU A 426 -23.68 38.26 -15.28
C LEU A 426 -23.63 37.64 -13.87
N ARG A 427 -23.96 38.39 -12.81
CA ARG A 427 -23.78 37.97 -11.42
C ARG A 427 -24.43 36.62 -11.10
N GLY A 428 -25.68 36.42 -11.55
CA GLY A 428 -26.47 35.21 -11.28
C GLY A 428 -25.81 33.91 -11.77
N LEU A 429 -25.04 33.98 -12.86
CA LEU A 429 -24.28 32.85 -13.41
C LEU A 429 -22.82 32.81 -12.93
N CYS A 430 -22.30 33.93 -12.43
CA CYS A 430 -20.89 34.14 -12.15
C CYS A 430 -20.44 33.62 -10.76
N PHE A 431 -21.15 33.97 -9.68
CA PHE A 431 -20.86 33.52 -8.31
C PHE A 431 -22.04 33.78 -7.36
N LYS A 432 -22.13 33.02 -6.25
CA LYS A 432 -23.28 33.07 -5.32
C LYS A 432 -23.05 33.85 -4.02
N ALA A 433 -21.80 34.18 -3.68
CA ALA A 433 -21.47 34.81 -2.39
C ALA A 433 -21.95 36.27 -2.30
N LYS A 434 -22.07 36.79 -1.08
CA LYS A 434 -22.34 38.22 -0.82
C LYS A 434 -21.08 39.05 -1.14
N GLY A 435 -21.28 40.28 -1.63
CA GLY A 435 -20.20 41.19 -1.99
C GLY A 435 -19.61 40.92 -3.38
N ASN A 436 -18.35 41.31 -3.58
CA ASN A 436 -17.64 41.16 -4.84
C ASN A 436 -17.06 39.74 -5.01
N ARG A 437 -16.96 39.29 -6.26
CA ARG A 437 -16.37 38.00 -6.60
C ARG A 437 -14.92 37.94 -6.13
N ILE A 438 -14.58 36.88 -5.41
CA ILE A 438 -13.20 36.53 -5.04
C ILE A 438 -12.85 35.21 -5.71
N ILE A 439 -11.66 35.13 -6.30
CA ILE A 439 -11.07 33.89 -6.79
C ILE A 439 -9.78 33.60 -6.02
N GLU A 440 -9.54 32.32 -5.79
CA GLU A 440 -8.29 31.79 -5.23
C GLU A 440 -7.57 31.04 -6.35
N VAL A 441 -6.33 31.44 -6.64
CA VAL A 441 -5.53 30.85 -7.71
C VAL A 441 -4.19 30.36 -7.17
N ASN A 442 -3.84 29.13 -7.53
CA ASN A 442 -2.54 28.55 -7.25
C ASN A 442 -1.66 28.66 -8.51
N HIS A 443 -0.83 29.69 -8.56
CA HIS A 443 0.05 29.95 -9.71
C HIS A 443 1.07 28.85 -9.94
N ARG A 444 1.65 28.29 -8.86
CA ARG A 444 2.64 27.21 -8.93
C ARG A 444 2.04 25.95 -9.58
N LEU A 445 0.87 25.52 -9.11
CA LEU A 445 0.13 24.40 -9.70
C LEU A 445 -0.27 24.67 -11.15
N ASN A 446 -0.67 25.90 -11.49
CA ASN A 446 -1.00 26.24 -12.87
C ASN A 446 0.22 26.17 -13.80
N ALA A 447 1.38 26.64 -13.35
CA ALA A 447 2.64 26.47 -14.06
C ALA A 447 2.98 24.98 -14.26
N TYR A 448 2.82 24.15 -13.22
CA TYR A 448 3.01 22.69 -13.36
C TYR A 448 2.05 22.06 -14.36
N LYS A 449 0.77 22.41 -14.31
CA LYS A 449 -0.23 21.91 -15.27
C LYS A 449 0.13 22.29 -16.70
N ALA A 450 0.63 23.51 -16.94
CA ALA A 450 1.07 23.94 -18.27
C ALA A 450 2.25 23.09 -18.77
N GLN A 451 3.32 22.97 -17.98
CA GLN A 451 4.48 22.13 -18.35
C GLN A 451 4.11 20.66 -18.59
N VAL A 452 3.23 20.12 -17.75
CA VAL A 452 2.75 18.73 -17.85
C VAL A 452 1.84 18.56 -19.06
N ARG A 453 1.02 19.57 -19.40
CA ARG A 453 0.19 19.56 -20.61
C ARG A 453 1.08 19.46 -21.84
N ASP A 454 2.08 20.33 -21.95
CA ASP A 454 3.01 20.35 -23.09
C ASP A 454 3.72 19.00 -23.24
N ARG A 455 4.20 18.43 -22.13
CA ARG A 455 4.78 17.08 -22.08
C ARG A 455 3.81 15.98 -22.50
N LEU A 456 2.57 16.00 -22.01
CA LEU A 456 1.56 14.97 -22.33
C LEU A 456 0.98 15.08 -23.74
N THR A 457 1.19 16.22 -24.42
CA THR A 457 0.80 16.45 -25.82
C THR A 457 1.95 16.25 -26.80
N SER A 458 3.20 16.13 -26.33
CA SER A 458 4.34 15.77 -27.16
C SER A 458 4.21 14.34 -27.71
N GLU A 459 5.00 14.01 -28.74
CA GLU A 459 5.03 12.66 -29.31
C GLU A 459 5.35 11.58 -28.25
N GLN A 460 6.37 11.83 -27.42
CA GLN A 460 6.72 10.96 -26.30
C GLN A 460 5.58 10.85 -25.28
N GLY A 461 4.91 11.97 -24.97
CA GLY A 461 3.76 11.98 -24.07
C GLY A 461 2.59 11.15 -24.58
N LEU A 462 2.31 11.19 -25.89
CA LEU A 462 1.29 10.36 -26.51
C LEU A 462 1.64 8.87 -26.42
N GLU A 463 2.91 8.50 -26.60
CA GLU A 463 3.37 7.12 -26.46
C GLU A 463 3.27 6.63 -25.01
N HIS A 464 3.76 7.40 -24.03
CA HIS A 464 3.62 7.07 -22.61
C HIS A 464 2.15 6.94 -22.20
N ARG A 465 1.28 7.81 -22.70
CA ARG A 465 -0.17 7.73 -22.45
C ARG A 465 -0.80 6.46 -23.01
N LYS A 466 -0.41 6.03 -24.21
CA LYS A 466 -0.88 4.77 -24.82
C LYS A 466 -0.40 3.57 -24.00
N ARG A 467 0.90 3.51 -23.70
CA ARG A 467 1.52 2.43 -22.92
C ARG A 467 0.96 2.33 -21.51
N ARG A 468 0.68 3.45 -20.84
CA ARG A 468 0.17 3.44 -19.47
C ARG A 468 -1.16 2.68 -19.33
N CYS A 469 -2.03 2.71 -20.33
CA CYS A 469 -3.29 1.94 -20.29
C CYS A 469 -3.05 0.43 -20.36
N ILE A 470 -1.83 -0.02 -20.70
CA ILE A 470 -1.48 -1.42 -20.89
C ILE A 470 -0.55 -1.91 -19.77
N GLU A 471 0.41 -1.08 -19.37
CA GLU A 471 1.50 -1.43 -18.44
C GLU A 471 1.00 -1.96 -17.09
N PRO A 472 0.47 -1.12 -16.17
CA PRO A 472 -0.05 -1.61 -14.88
C PRO A 472 -1.38 -2.36 -15.01
N GLU A 473 -2.27 -1.97 -15.93
CA GLU A 473 -3.60 -2.58 -16.06
C GLU A 473 -3.53 -4.05 -16.47
N ALA A 474 -2.63 -4.41 -17.39
CA ALA A 474 -2.43 -5.81 -17.75
C ALA A 474 -1.86 -6.61 -16.57
N VAL A 475 -0.94 -6.03 -15.79
CA VAL A 475 -0.40 -6.70 -14.59
C VAL A 475 -1.51 -6.97 -13.59
N PHE A 476 -2.34 -5.96 -13.27
CA PHE A 476 -3.48 -6.11 -12.39
C PHE A 476 -4.48 -7.15 -12.89
N ALA A 477 -4.83 -7.11 -14.18
CA ALA A 477 -5.75 -8.06 -14.78
C ALA A 477 -5.20 -9.49 -14.70
N GLN A 478 -3.93 -9.69 -15.02
CA GLN A 478 -3.30 -11.00 -15.01
C GLN A 478 -3.26 -11.62 -13.61
N PHE A 479 -2.79 -10.90 -12.58
CA PHE A 479 -2.74 -11.53 -11.26
C PHE A 479 -4.13 -11.69 -10.61
N LYS A 480 -5.09 -10.78 -10.88
CA LYS A 480 -6.45 -10.88 -10.30
C LYS A 480 -7.33 -11.91 -11.02
N ALA A 481 -7.32 -11.91 -12.35
CA ALA A 481 -8.18 -12.77 -13.15
C ALA A 481 -7.51 -14.12 -13.44
N ASN A 482 -6.31 -14.11 -14.05
CA ASN A 482 -5.65 -15.34 -14.51
C ASN A 482 -4.94 -16.08 -13.39
N MET A 483 -4.38 -15.36 -12.41
CA MET A 483 -3.78 -16.00 -11.24
C MET A 483 -4.76 -16.16 -10.07
N GLY A 484 -5.96 -15.58 -10.15
CA GLY A 484 -6.99 -15.69 -9.13
C GLY A 484 -6.61 -15.03 -7.79
N TYR A 485 -5.65 -14.11 -7.79
CA TYR A 485 -5.19 -13.40 -6.58
C TYR A 485 -6.01 -12.12 -6.37
N ARG A 486 -7.24 -12.30 -5.85
CA ARG A 486 -8.22 -11.20 -5.68
C ARG A 486 -8.30 -10.63 -4.25
N ARG A 487 -7.76 -11.35 -3.28
CA ARG A 487 -7.72 -10.98 -1.85
C ARG A 487 -6.45 -11.50 -1.21
N PHE A 488 -5.98 -10.83 -0.16
CA PHE A 488 -4.84 -11.31 0.60
C PHE A 488 -5.18 -12.58 1.40
N ARG A 489 -4.15 -13.39 1.63
CA ARG A 489 -4.25 -14.68 2.32
C ARG A 489 -3.71 -14.64 3.75
N HIS A 490 -3.09 -13.52 4.12
CA HIS A 490 -2.50 -13.25 5.44
C HIS A 490 -3.04 -11.94 6.02
N MET A 491 -2.71 -11.72 7.28
CA MET A 491 -3.07 -10.52 8.05
C MET A 491 -1.79 -9.88 8.60
N GLY A 492 -1.81 -8.58 8.80
CA GLY A 492 -0.62 -7.79 9.13
C GLY A 492 0.19 -7.42 7.90
N LEU A 493 0.65 -6.17 7.88
CA LEU A 493 1.34 -5.55 6.76
C LEU A 493 2.57 -6.34 6.33
N GLU A 494 3.38 -6.82 7.28
CA GLU A 494 4.59 -7.60 6.97
C GLU A 494 4.28 -8.90 6.23
N GLN A 495 3.23 -9.62 6.64
CA GLN A 495 2.87 -10.89 6.00
C GLN A 495 2.26 -10.65 4.63
N VAL A 496 1.47 -9.57 4.49
CA VAL A 496 0.91 -9.13 3.22
C VAL A 496 2.02 -8.73 2.25
N LYS A 497 3.00 -7.94 2.70
CA LYS A 497 4.19 -7.56 1.93
C LYS A 497 4.97 -8.78 1.45
N MET A 498 5.23 -9.72 2.36
CA MET A 498 5.92 -10.97 2.04
C MET A 498 5.17 -11.82 1.01
N ASP A 499 3.86 -12.03 1.19
CA ASP A 499 3.05 -12.86 0.28
C ASP A 499 2.97 -12.26 -1.11
N PHE A 500 2.83 -10.93 -1.19
CA PHE A 500 2.84 -10.22 -2.46
C PHE A 500 4.23 -10.23 -3.11
N ALA A 501 5.33 -10.20 -2.34
CA ALA A 501 6.66 -10.35 -2.90
C ALA A 501 6.84 -11.70 -3.63
N PHE A 502 6.36 -12.80 -3.03
CA PHE A 502 6.34 -14.12 -3.68
C PHE A 502 5.49 -14.09 -4.97
N LEU A 503 4.31 -13.46 -4.92
CA LEU A 503 3.46 -13.30 -6.09
C LEU A 503 4.14 -12.49 -7.18
N ALA A 504 4.78 -11.36 -6.85
CA ALA A 504 5.44 -10.48 -7.80
C ALA A 504 6.64 -11.16 -8.46
N MET A 505 7.44 -11.91 -7.70
CA MET A 505 8.52 -12.73 -8.25
C MET A 505 7.98 -13.81 -9.19
N ALA A 506 6.97 -14.57 -8.74
CA ALA A 506 6.36 -15.61 -9.57
C ALA A 506 5.71 -15.04 -10.83
N PHE A 507 5.07 -13.87 -10.74
CA PHE A 507 4.49 -13.15 -11.88
C PHE A 507 5.58 -12.77 -12.89
N ASN A 508 6.67 -12.17 -12.42
CA ASN A 508 7.80 -11.79 -13.28
C ASN A 508 8.43 -13.02 -13.93
N LEU A 509 8.62 -14.12 -13.19
CA LEU A 509 9.14 -15.38 -13.74
C LEU A 509 8.21 -15.97 -14.80
N LYS A 510 6.89 -15.99 -14.55
CA LYS A 510 5.88 -16.46 -15.51
C LYS A 510 5.95 -15.66 -16.82
N LYS A 511 6.05 -14.35 -16.69
CA LYS A 511 6.16 -13.44 -17.82
C LYS A 511 7.47 -13.63 -18.59
N LEU A 512 8.58 -13.82 -17.88
CA LEU A 512 9.87 -14.13 -18.48
C LEU A 512 9.80 -15.44 -19.27
N CYS A 513 9.23 -16.51 -18.70
CA CYS A 513 9.01 -17.78 -19.40
C CYS A 513 8.26 -17.56 -20.71
N ALA A 514 7.17 -16.78 -20.69
CA ALA A 514 6.40 -16.46 -21.88
C ALA A 514 7.18 -15.64 -22.92
N LYS A 515 7.95 -14.62 -22.50
CA LYS A 515 8.81 -13.83 -23.40
C LYS A 515 9.90 -14.71 -24.04
N VAL A 516 10.54 -15.57 -23.26
CA VAL A 516 11.60 -16.48 -23.74
C VAL A 516 11.05 -17.54 -24.69
N ALA A 517 9.92 -18.18 -24.35
CA ALA A 517 9.27 -19.14 -25.23
C ALA A 517 8.84 -18.53 -26.57
N ARG A 518 8.35 -17.27 -26.58
CA ARG A 518 8.04 -16.55 -27.83
C ARG A 518 9.29 -16.27 -28.66
N LYS A 519 10.40 -15.85 -28.04
CA LYS A 519 11.68 -15.65 -28.75
C LYS A 519 12.21 -16.96 -29.35
N ALA A 520 12.11 -18.07 -28.63
CA ALA A 520 12.52 -19.39 -29.10
C ALA A 520 11.70 -19.85 -30.32
N LYS A 521 10.38 -19.60 -30.35
CA LYS A 521 9.54 -19.87 -31.53
C LYS A 521 9.96 -19.07 -32.76
N ASN A 522 10.45 -17.85 -32.56
CA ASN A 522 10.88 -16.96 -33.65
C ASN A 522 12.34 -17.20 -34.10
N THR A 523 13.12 -18.00 -33.36
CA THR A 523 14.55 -18.27 -33.65
C THR A 523 14.84 -19.76 -33.44
N PRO A 524 14.76 -20.62 -34.47
CA PRO A 524 14.65 -22.07 -34.30
C PRO A 524 15.95 -22.81 -33.93
N LYS A 525 16.92 -22.17 -33.27
CA LYS A 525 18.23 -22.79 -32.97
C LYS A 525 18.74 -22.42 -31.57
N ARG A 526 18.12 -22.96 -30.49
CA ARG A 526 18.73 -23.29 -29.17
C ARG A 526 17.64 -23.56 -28.10
N PRO A 527 17.79 -24.58 -27.23
CA PRO A 527 16.88 -24.82 -26.11
C PRO A 527 16.91 -23.68 -25.08
N ILE A 528 15.77 -23.39 -24.43
CA ILE A 528 15.58 -22.29 -23.46
C ILE A 528 16.58 -22.36 -22.30
N SER A 529 17.00 -23.58 -21.91
CA SER A 529 18.02 -23.84 -20.89
C SER A 529 19.44 -23.38 -21.27
N THR A 530 19.71 -23.10 -22.56
CA THR A 530 21.02 -22.69 -23.10
C THR A 530 21.10 -21.21 -23.48
N LEU A 531 20.06 -20.42 -23.25
CA LEU A 531 20.25 -18.99 -23.03
C LEU A 531 21.12 -18.89 -21.77
N ASN A 532 22.43 -18.69 -21.94
CA ASN A 532 23.46 -18.57 -20.88
C ASN A 532 23.00 -17.63 -19.75
N LEU A 533 22.17 -18.14 -18.85
CA LEU A 533 21.69 -17.48 -17.64
C LEU A 533 22.65 -17.76 -16.46
N GLY A 534 23.62 -18.66 -16.66
CA GLY A 534 24.53 -19.19 -15.62
C GLY A 534 25.88 -18.49 -15.44
N LEU A 535 26.20 -17.44 -16.21
CA LEU A 535 27.50 -16.75 -16.13
C LEU A 535 27.34 -15.26 -15.85
N MET A 536 26.85 -14.91 -14.66
CA MET A 536 27.27 -13.70 -13.94
C MET A 536 27.16 -13.96 -12.44
N ARG A 537 28.31 -14.01 -11.76
CA ARG A 537 28.36 -13.87 -10.30
C ARG A 537 27.87 -12.47 -9.94
N PHE A 538 27.01 -12.37 -8.94
CA PHE A 538 26.53 -11.12 -8.36
C PHE A 538 27.73 -10.21 -7.99
N HIS A 539 27.97 -9.15 -8.76
CA HIS A 539 28.93 -8.07 -8.45
C HIS A 539 28.25 -6.69 -8.41
N LEU A 540 26.92 -6.62 -8.50
CA LEU A 540 26.19 -5.37 -8.74
C LEU A 540 25.61 -4.70 -7.49
N LEU A 541 25.45 -5.43 -6.37
CA LEU A 541 25.04 -4.81 -5.10
C LEU A 541 26.09 -3.80 -4.58
N GLU A 542 27.34 -3.87 -5.05
CA GLU A 542 28.39 -2.89 -4.74
C GLU A 542 28.42 -1.71 -5.71
N LYS A 543 28.12 -1.93 -7.01
CA LYS A 543 28.10 -0.84 -8.01
C LYS A 543 27.00 0.19 -7.74
N HIS A 544 25.84 -0.22 -7.23
CA HIS A 544 24.74 0.70 -6.90
C HIS A 544 24.88 1.38 -5.53
N LYS A 545 25.88 1.01 -4.70
CA LYS A 545 26.19 1.72 -3.44
C LYS A 545 27.09 2.95 -3.63
N ASN A 546 27.80 3.05 -4.76
CA ASN A 546 28.74 4.13 -5.05
C ASN A 546 28.18 5.17 -6.03
N ILE A 547 26.98 5.68 -5.74
CA ILE A 547 26.42 6.88 -6.41
C ILE A 547 26.38 7.98 -5.34
N PRO A 548 27.01 9.15 -5.56
CA PRO A 548 27.10 10.20 -4.55
C PRO A 548 25.70 10.64 -4.14
N GLN A 549 25.42 10.59 -2.83
CA GLN A 549 24.21 11.11 -2.22
C GLN A 549 24.07 12.60 -2.56
N ARG A 550 23.29 12.93 -3.58
CA ARG A 550 22.80 14.30 -3.77
C ARG A 550 21.50 14.46 -3.00
N LEU A 551 21.62 15.30 -1.97
CA LEU A 551 20.58 15.98 -1.19
C LEU A 551 19.92 15.16 -0.07
N LYS A 552 20.27 15.54 1.17
CA LYS A 552 19.49 15.26 2.37
C LYS A 552 18.15 16.00 2.28
N PRO A 553 17.03 15.40 2.73
CA PRO A 553 15.78 16.14 2.88
C PRO A 553 15.96 17.19 3.99
N VAL A 554 15.66 18.45 3.66
CA VAL A 554 15.47 19.50 4.67
C VAL A 554 14.13 19.22 5.35
N ALA A 555 14.16 19.17 6.68
CA ALA A 555 13.03 18.87 7.56
C ALA A 555 11.85 19.84 7.42
#